data_AF-A0A372NV40-F1
#
_entry.id   AF-A0A372NV40-F1
#
_cell.length_a   1.000
_cell.length_b   1.000
_cell.length_c   1.000
_cell.angle_alpha   90.00
_cell.angle_beta   90.00
_cell.angle_gamma   90.00
#
_symmetry.space_group_name_H-M   'P 1'
#
loop_
_entity.id
_entity.type
_entity.pdbx_description
1 polymer ?
#
loop_
_entity_poly.entity_id
_entity_poly.type
_entity_poly.pdbx_seq_one_letter_code
_entity_poly.pdbx_strand_id
1 'polypeptide(L)'
;MKVAKFFICVMAIVMAGMLIRHKVSIHQELNLGFKGVVQKVTYSENKGTPTITVNNINYSLHNSIDFRHMIDVGDTISKEKGVVLYKLIKKGTDKVLLFND
;
A
#
# COMPACT_ATOMS: atom_id res chain seq x y z
N MET A 1 36.81 -15.89 18.26
CA MET A 1 36.26 -14.54 18.58
C MET A 1 36.19 -13.56 17.40
N LYS A 2 37.21 -13.43 16.54
CA LYS A 2 37.20 -12.44 15.43
C LYS A 2 36.10 -12.70 14.38
N VAL A 3 35.86 -13.96 14.04
CA VAL A 3 34.82 -14.38 13.07
C VAL A 3 33.41 -14.06 13.59
N ALA A 4 33.12 -14.30 14.87
CA ALA A 4 31.82 -13.96 15.46
C ALA A 4 31.53 -12.45 15.43
N LYS A 5 32.55 -11.61 15.70
CA LYS A 5 32.42 -10.15 15.61
C LYS A 5 32.13 -9.68 14.18
N PHE A 6 32.73 -10.34 13.18
CA PHE A 6 32.45 -10.05 11.77
C PHE A 6 30.99 -10.37 11.40
N PHE A 7 30.47 -11.54 11.80
CA PHE A 7 29.07 -11.91 11.56
C PHE A 7 28.07 -10.95 12.26
N ILE A 8 28.37 -10.50 13.47
CA ILE A 8 27.53 -9.53 14.19
C ILE A 8 27.47 -8.19 13.44
N CYS A 9 28.60 -7.70 12.92
CA CYS A 9 28.63 -6.49 12.10
C CYS A 9 27.80 -6.64 10.82
N VAL A 10 27.92 -7.77 10.12
CA VAL A 10 27.14 -8.02 8.89
C VAL A 10 25.64 -8.07 9.19
N MET A 11 25.22 -8.78 10.24
CA MET A 11 23.83 -8.82 10.68
C MET A 11 23.29 -7.43 11.03
N ALA A 12 24.06 -6.61 11.74
CA ALA A 12 23.66 -5.25 12.10
C ALA A 12 23.44 -4.36 10.85
N ILE A 13 24.30 -4.49 9.83
CA ILE A 13 24.15 -3.75 8.56
C ILE A 13 22.88 -4.19 7.82
N VAL A 14 22.62 -5.50 7.74
CA VAL A 14 21.40 -6.03 7.10
C VAL A 14 20.15 -5.53 7.82
N MET A 15 20.13 -5.58 9.16
CA MET A 15 19.00 -5.15 9.97
C MET A 15 18.76 -3.63 9.81
N ALA A 16 19.82 -2.82 9.84
CA ALA A 16 19.72 -1.39 9.57
C ALA A 16 19.17 -1.09 8.17
N GLY A 17 19.62 -1.84 7.16
CA GLY A 17 19.10 -1.75 5.79
C GLY A 17 17.61 -2.06 5.70
N MET A 18 17.13 -3.07 6.42
CA MET A 18 15.70 -3.40 6.50
C MET A 18 14.88 -2.29 7.15
N LEU A 19 15.36 -1.72 8.26
CA LEU A 19 14.67 -0.62 8.97
C LEU A 19 14.56 0.64 8.10
N ILE A 20 15.61 0.98 7.34
CA ILE A 20 15.60 2.12 6.42
C ILE A 20 14.56 1.92 5.32
N ARG A 21 14.53 0.72 4.71
CA ARG A 21 13.55 0.38 3.67
C ARG A 21 12.11 0.49 4.19
N HIS A 22 11.85 -0.01 5.38
CA HIS A 22 10.55 0.07 6.02
C HIS A 22 10.10 1.53 6.23
N LYS A 23 11.00 2.38 6.74
CA LYS A 23 10.71 3.82 6.90
C LYS A 23 10.41 4.51 5.58
N VAL A 24 11.16 4.22 4.51
CA VAL A 24 10.92 4.80 3.19
C VAL A 24 9.56 4.38 2.64
N SER A 25 9.19 3.10 2.81
CA SER A 25 7.88 2.59 2.38
C SER A 25 6.72 3.33 3.08
N ILE A 26 6.78 3.44 4.41
CA ILE A 26 5.78 4.18 5.18
C ILE A 26 5.71 5.65 4.73
N HIS A 27 6.86 6.29 4.50
CA HIS A 27 6.88 7.69 4.11
C HIS A 27 6.27 7.93 2.71
N GLN A 28 6.50 7.02 1.77
CA GLN A 28 5.86 7.08 0.45
C GLN A 28 4.35 6.87 0.57
N GLU A 29 3.93 5.92 1.39
CA GLU A 29 2.52 5.65 1.63
C GLU A 29 1.80 6.84 2.28
N LEU A 30 2.37 7.44 3.33
CA LEU A 30 1.81 8.62 3.98
C LEU A 30 1.75 9.82 3.03
N ASN A 31 2.61 9.91 2.02
CA ASN A 31 2.55 11.01 1.05
C ASN A 31 1.50 10.83 -0.05
N LEU A 32 0.92 9.63 -0.18
CA LEU A 32 -0.15 9.36 -1.13
C LEU A 32 -1.49 9.78 -0.55
N GLY A 33 -2.16 10.71 -1.24
CA GLY A 33 -3.54 11.10 -0.99
C GLY A 33 -4.31 11.16 -2.30
N PHE A 34 -5.52 10.60 -2.32
CA PHE A 34 -6.40 10.60 -3.48
C PHE A 34 -7.85 10.40 -3.06
N LYS A 35 -8.77 10.88 -3.88
CA LYS A 35 -10.21 10.64 -3.72
C LYS A 35 -10.88 10.68 -5.09
N GLY A 36 -11.69 9.67 -5.38
CA GLY A 36 -12.49 9.66 -6.59
C GLY A 36 -13.05 8.29 -6.93
N VAL A 37 -13.66 8.23 -8.11
CA VAL A 37 -14.24 7.00 -8.65
C VAL A 37 -13.14 6.18 -9.31
N VAL A 38 -13.13 4.88 -9.05
CA VAL A 38 -12.24 3.92 -9.67
C VAL A 38 -12.63 3.74 -11.13
N GLN A 39 -11.75 4.14 -12.04
CA GLN A 39 -11.96 4.05 -13.50
C GLN A 39 -11.45 2.73 -14.06
N LYS A 40 -10.38 2.19 -13.47
CA LYS A 40 -9.74 0.93 -13.87
C LYS A 40 -9.13 0.26 -12.64
N VAL A 41 -9.15 -1.06 -12.62
CA VAL A 41 -8.42 -1.88 -11.65
C VAL A 41 -7.58 -2.90 -12.43
N THR A 42 -6.34 -3.10 -12.02
CA THR A 42 -5.46 -4.12 -12.58
C THR A 42 -4.77 -4.83 -11.42
N TYR A 43 -5.05 -6.12 -11.28
CA TYR A 43 -4.41 -6.95 -10.28
C TYR A 43 -3.15 -7.56 -10.89
N SER A 44 -1.99 -7.27 -10.31
CA SER A 44 -0.76 -7.95 -10.71
C SER A 44 -0.79 -9.38 -10.19
N GLU A 45 -0.90 -10.37 -11.08
CA GLU A 45 -1.04 -11.80 -10.76
C GLU A 45 0.01 -12.32 -9.75
N ASN A 46 1.21 -11.75 -9.76
CA ASN A 46 2.34 -12.23 -8.94
C ASN A 46 2.63 -11.41 -7.68
N LYS A 47 1.94 -10.27 -7.45
CA LYS A 47 2.29 -9.34 -6.38
C LYS A 47 1.18 -9.05 -5.37
N GLY A 48 -0.07 -9.46 -5.65
CA GLY A 48 -1.21 -9.20 -4.77
C GLY A 48 -1.60 -7.72 -4.65
N THR A 49 -0.81 -6.81 -5.24
CA THR A 49 -1.00 -5.36 -5.21
C THR A 49 -1.88 -4.92 -6.38
N PRO A 50 -3.11 -4.44 -6.16
CA PRO A 50 -3.87 -3.82 -7.22
C PRO A 50 -3.30 -2.45 -7.58
N THR A 51 -3.33 -2.16 -8.87
CA THR A 51 -3.18 -0.80 -9.40
C THR A 51 -4.56 -0.30 -9.78
N ILE A 52 -4.94 0.86 -9.26
CA ILE A 52 -6.20 1.51 -9.55
C ILE A 52 -5.95 2.80 -10.32
N THR A 53 -6.88 3.18 -11.19
CA THR A 53 -6.88 4.49 -11.83
C THR A 53 -8.01 5.33 -11.24
N VAL A 54 -7.66 6.48 -10.67
CA VAL A 54 -8.60 7.44 -10.08
C VAL A 54 -8.25 8.82 -10.62
N ASN A 55 -9.23 9.55 -11.15
CA ASN A 55 -9.03 10.87 -11.78
C ASN A 55 -7.92 10.85 -12.87
N ASN A 56 -7.86 9.80 -13.68
CA ASN A 56 -6.85 9.54 -14.72
C ASN A 56 -5.40 9.39 -14.20
N ILE A 57 -5.21 9.21 -12.89
CA ILE A 57 -3.90 8.95 -12.27
C ILE A 57 -3.87 7.51 -11.77
N ASN A 58 -2.77 6.81 -12.05
CA ASN A 58 -2.56 5.44 -11.59
C ASN A 58 -1.95 5.43 -10.18
N TYR A 59 -2.58 4.71 -9.27
CA TYR A 59 -2.14 4.50 -7.90
C TYR A 59 -1.92 3.01 -7.66
N SER A 60 -0.73 2.65 -7.18
CA SER A 60 -0.45 1.30 -6.70
C SER A 60 -0.78 1.23 -5.21
N LEU A 61 -1.69 0.34 -4.82
CA LEU A 61 -2.09 0.17 -3.42
C LEU A 61 -1.10 -0.75 -2.71
N HIS A 62 0.05 -0.20 -2.35
CA HIS A 62 1.18 -0.92 -1.76
C HIS A 62 1.02 -1.03 -0.25
N ASN A 63 0.32 -2.07 0.21
CA ASN A 63 -0.04 -2.30 1.61
C ASN A 63 0.02 -3.80 1.96
N SER A 64 0.11 -4.15 3.24
CA SER A 64 -0.12 -5.53 3.70
C SER A 64 -1.57 -5.97 3.54
N ILE A 65 -2.46 -5.02 3.24
CA ILE A 65 -3.88 -5.24 3.02
C ILE A 65 -4.08 -6.00 1.72
N ASP A 66 -4.73 -7.15 1.82
CA ASP A 66 -5.16 -7.93 0.67
C ASP A 66 -6.42 -7.34 0.04
N PHE A 67 -6.22 -6.48 -0.95
CA PHE A 67 -7.30 -5.87 -1.72
C PHE A 67 -7.84 -6.78 -2.84
N ARG A 68 -7.37 -8.03 -2.97
CA ARG A 68 -7.78 -8.92 -4.06
C ARG A 68 -9.30 -9.04 -4.13
N HIS A 69 -9.85 -8.73 -5.30
CA HIS A 69 -11.28 -8.81 -5.61
C HIS A 69 -12.22 -7.96 -4.73
N MET A 70 -11.69 -6.99 -3.97
CA MET A 70 -12.53 -6.11 -3.15
C MET A 70 -12.93 -4.82 -3.87
N ILE A 71 -12.10 -4.38 -4.82
CA ILE A 71 -12.25 -3.11 -5.53
C ILE A 71 -12.73 -3.40 -6.95
N ASP A 72 -13.85 -2.77 -7.32
CA ASP A 72 -14.45 -2.83 -8.63
C ASP A 72 -14.47 -1.46 -9.32
N VAL A 73 -14.56 -1.47 -10.65
CA VAL A 73 -14.73 -0.25 -11.44
C VAL A 73 -16.05 0.43 -11.08
N GLY A 74 -15.97 1.73 -10.77
CA GLY A 74 -17.09 2.55 -10.33
C GLY A 74 -17.25 2.65 -8.81
N ASP A 75 -16.48 1.90 -8.02
CA ASP A 75 -16.39 2.15 -6.58
C ASP A 75 -15.77 3.53 -6.33
N THR A 76 -16.12 4.15 -5.20
CA THR A 76 -15.44 5.37 -4.74
C THR A 76 -14.40 5.01 -3.72
N ILE A 77 -13.16 5.42 -3.94
CA ILE A 77 -12.06 5.19 -3.01
C ILE A 77 -11.44 6.51 -2.58
N SER A 78 -11.05 6.59 -1.32
CA SER A 78 -10.33 7.73 -0.78
C SER A 78 -9.26 7.31 0.23
N LYS A 79 -8.12 7.97 0.14
CA LYS A 79 -7.02 7.92 1.11
C LYS A 79 -6.59 9.35 1.41
N GLU A 80 -6.52 9.69 2.68
CA GLU A 80 -6.02 10.99 3.11
C GLU A 80 -4.49 10.97 3.18
N LYS A 81 -3.87 12.07 2.74
CA LYS A 81 -2.42 12.23 2.89
C LYS A 81 -2.08 12.29 4.38
N GLY A 82 -1.08 11.53 4.79
CA GLY A 82 -0.67 11.38 6.18
C GLY A 82 -1.42 10.27 6.93
N VAL A 83 -2.35 9.57 6.27
CA VAL A 83 -3.18 8.54 6.88
C VAL A 83 -3.01 7.22 6.13
N VAL A 84 -2.88 6.11 6.88
CA VAL A 84 -2.74 4.73 6.33
C VAL A 84 -4.10 4.14 5.93
N LEU A 85 -5.18 4.66 6.52
CA LEU A 85 -6.55 4.23 6.29
C LEU A 85 -7.02 4.48 4.85
N TYR A 86 -7.52 3.42 4.21
CA TYR A 86 -8.29 3.49 2.98
C TYR A 86 -9.78 3.38 3.28
N LYS A 87 -10.57 4.22 2.61
CA LYS A 87 -12.02 4.11 2.61
C LYS A 87 -12.49 3.77 1.20
N LEU A 88 -13.26 2.69 1.10
CA LEU A 88 -13.88 2.22 -0.14
C LEU A 88 -15.41 2.23 0.03
N ILE A 89 -16.12 2.78 -0.94
CA ILE A 89 -17.57 2.83 -0.99
C ILE A 89 -17.99 2.06 -2.25
N LYS A 90 -18.76 0.98 -2.06
CA LYS A 90 -19.13 0.09 -3.16
C LYS A 90 -20.20 0.74 -4.04
N LYS A 91 -19.99 0.72 -5.36
CA LYS A 91 -20.90 1.34 -6.34
C LYS A 91 -22.34 0.84 -6.17
N GLY A 92 -23.30 1.76 -6.13
CA GLY A 92 -24.72 1.42 -6.08
C GLY A 92 -25.18 0.82 -4.74
N THR A 93 -24.34 0.92 -3.70
CA THR A 93 -24.68 0.47 -2.35
C THR A 93 -24.20 1.50 -1.32
N ASP A 94 -24.75 1.47 -0.12
CA ASP A 94 -24.23 2.24 1.02
C ASP A 94 -23.12 1.50 1.79
N LYS A 95 -22.57 0.42 1.20
CA LYS A 95 -21.55 -0.39 1.86
C LYS A 95 -20.21 0.35 1.85
N VAL A 96 -19.73 0.65 3.06
CA VAL A 96 -18.42 1.25 3.30
C VAL A 96 -17.48 0.20 3.87
N LEU A 97 -16.31 0.07 3.25
CA LEU A 97 -15.20 -0.76 3.73
C LEU A 97 -14.05 0.16 4.14
N LEU A 98 -13.51 -0.09 5.33
CA LEU A 98 -12.38 0.62 5.89
C LEU A 98 -11.22 -0.36 6.02
N PHE A 99 -10.06 0.00 5.49
CA PHE A 99 -8.87 -0.81 5.55
C PHE A 99 -7.76 -0.03 6.23
N ASN A 100 -7.22 -0.59 7.31
CA ASN A 100 -6.05 -0.07 8.00
C ASN A 100 -5.01 -1.18 8.08
N ASP A 101 -3.74 -0.81 7.91
CA ASP A 101 -2.59 -1.69 8.15
C ASP A 101 -2.26 -1.72 9.65
#